data_AF-A0A2P6VUY0-F1
#
_entry.id   AF-A0A2P6VUY0-F1
#
_cell.length_a   1.000
_cell.length_b   1.000
_cell.length_c   1.000
_cell.angle_alpha   90.00
_cell.angle_beta   90.00
_cell.angle_gamma   90.00
#
_symmetry.space_group_name_H-M   'P 1'
#
loop_
_entity.id
_entity.type
_entity.pdbx_description
1 polymer ?
#
loop_
_entity_poly.entity_id
_entity_poly.type
_entity_poly.pdbx_seq_one_letter_code
_entity_poly.pdbx_strand_id
1 'polypeptide(L)'
;MPLVDGDHFIQTPSVTDVDRAADVFSLNETDDGWRYDLGLNGTGEDGSREAELTLTRDLTSPTIEIVSVGNRTDIGFDVTTNTSEIARTELFVRSTEGEIIQTYPARPGPWQQFPVQGLDANTTYEVVVDAADWSGNNATSETITVTTAESTEPPEPLVEAVTPAPNGTVPANSVLIEASYDERGWPIVEEDVRLFFDKERVDRSNFEVGDGTITYRPEGTLDPRKYSVSIEVPNTAGGTGIARWTFHAESQTANASPGPLGLASIALATGLWVAIRRRR
;
A
#
# COMPACT_ATOMS: atom_id res chain seq x y z
N MET A 1 -65.76 -51.50 3.65
CA MET A 1 -64.90 -51.09 4.78
C MET A 1 -63.47 -51.30 4.32
N PRO A 2 -62.62 -50.26 4.20
CA PRO A 2 -62.37 -49.15 5.14
C PRO A 2 -62.99 -47.82 4.66
N LEU A 3 -63.54 -46.98 5.57
CA LEU A 3 -62.93 -45.93 6.42
C LEU A 3 -62.82 -44.59 5.69
N VAL A 4 -63.86 -43.79 5.95
CA VAL A 4 -63.83 -42.33 5.90
C VAL A 4 -62.89 -41.87 7.02
N ASP A 5 -61.89 -41.09 6.64
CA ASP A 5 -61.15 -40.16 7.50
C ASP A 5 -60.85 -38.97 6.58
N GLY A 6 -61.60 -37.87 6.67
CA GLY A 6 -61.25 -36.78 7.58
C GLY A 6 -60.77 -35.59 6.74
N ASP A 7 -61.72 -34.76 6.28
CA ASP A 7 -61.60 -33.34 5.89
C ASP A 7 -60.33 -32.86 5.15
N HIS A 8 -59.95 -33.50 4.06
CA HIS A 8 -59.11 -32.85 3.05
C HIS A 8 -59.64 -33.12 1.64
N PHE A 9 -60.57 -32.28 1.20
CA PHE A 9 -60.86 -32.13 -0.22
C PHE A 9 -59.68 -31.40 -0.88
N ILE A 10 -58.75 -32.16 -1.45
CA ILE A 10 -57.82 -31.62 -2.45
C ILE A 10 -58.58 -31.65 -3.78
N GLN A 11 -59.37 -30.62 -4.06
CA GLN A 11 -59.65 -30.30 -5.45
C GLN A 11 -58.44 -29.55 -5.97
N THR A 12 -57.74 -30.11 -6.95
CA THR A 12 -56.95 -29.32 -7.88
C THR A 12 -57.95 -28.54 -8.73
N PRO A 13 -58.13 -27.22 -8.55
CA PRO A 13 -58.98 -26.46 -9.45
C PRO A 13 -58.39 -26.58 -10.85
N SER A 14 -59.13 -27.18 -11.79
CA SER A 14 -58.79 -27.07 -13.20
C SER A 14 -59.22 -25.69 -13.68
N VAL A 15 -58.34 -25.02 -14.43
CA VAL A 15 -58.51 -23.65 -14.98
C VAL A 15 -59.80 -23.46 -15.79
N THR A 16 -60.51 -24.53 -16.13
CA THR A 16 -61.79 -24.52 -16.83
C THR A 16 -63.00 -24.06 -16.00
N ASP A 17 -62.90 -23.95 -14.66
CA ASP A 17 -64.02 -23.46 -13.81
C ASP A 17 -63.99 -21.94 -13.55
N VAL A 18 -63.11 -21.19 -14.21
CA VAL A 18 -63.02 -19.72 -14.10
C VAL A 18 -63.86 -19.09 -15.22
N ASP A 19 -65.18 -19.08 -15.06
CA ASP A 19 -66.10 -18.56 -16.09
C ASP A 19 -66.12 -17.02 -16.21
N ARG A 20 -65.48 -16.29 -15.30
CA ARG A 20 -65.20 -14.85 -15.41
C ARG A 20 -63.86 -14.49 -14.78
N ALA A 21 -63.10 -13.64 -15.46
CA ALA A 21 -61.89 -13.03 -14.89
C ALA A 21 -62.26 -12.26 -13.61
N ALA A 22 -61.43 -12.37 -12.59
CA ALA A 22 -61.52 -11.59 -11.36
C ALA A 22 -61.62 -10.08 -11.69
N ASP A 23 -62.74 -9.45 -11.33
CA ASP A 23 -63.03 -8.03 -11.62
C ASP A 23 -62.51 -7.07 -10.52
N VAL A 24 -61.76 -7.57 -9.54
CA VAL A 24 -61.25 -6.74 -8.44
C VAL A 24 -59.77 -7.01 -8.24
N PHE A 25 -58.95 -6.15 -8.85
CA PHE A 25 -57.56 -5.95 -8.45
C PHE A 25 -57.53 -4.70 -7.58
N SER A 26 -57.31 -4.87 -6.27
CA SER A 26 -57.05 -3.74 -5.39
C SER A 26 -55.58 -3.73 -5.00
N LEU A 27 -54.92 -2.61 -5.29
CA LEU A 27 -53.58 -2.31 -4.81
C LEU A 27 -53.76 -1.45 -3.56
N ASN A 28 -53.50 -2.02 -2.40
CA ASN A 28 -53.63 -1.30 -1.13
C ASN A 28 -52.24 -0.91 -0.64
N GLU A 29 -51.97 0.38 -0.53
CA GLU A 29 -50.77 0.89 0.14
C GLU A 29 -51.00 0.80 1.65
N THR A 30 -50.09 0.12 2.34
CA THR A 30 -50.07 0.03 3.81
C THR A 30 -48.77 0.64 4.33
N ASP A 31 -48.71 0.93 5.63
CA ASP A 31 -47.51 1.47 6.28
C ASP A 31 -46.28 0.55 6.11
N ASP A 32 -46.51 -0.75 5.87
CA ASP A 32 -45.48 -1.79 5.67
C ASP A 32 -45.26 -2.14 4.16
N GLY A 33 -45.86 -1.37 3.24
CA GLY A 33 -45.66 -1.51 1.79
C GLY A 33 -46.91 -1.82 0.97
N TRP A 34 -46.71 -2.27 -0.27
CA TRP A 34 -47.80 -2.60 -1.18
C TRP A 34 -48.35 -3.99 -0.89
N ARG A 35 -49.66 -4.08 -0.64
CA ARG A 35 -50.41 -5.32 -0.58
C ARG A 35 -51.09 -5.56 -1.93
N TYR A 36 -50.85 -6.75 -2.51
CA TYR A 36 -51.57 -7.19 -3.70
C TYR A 36 -52.66 -8.17 -3.29
N ASP A 37 -53.92 -7.72 -3.34
CA ASP A 37 -55.07 -8.57 -3.06
C ASP A 37 -55.64 -9.06 -4.39
N LEU A 38 -55.50 -10.37 -4.65
CA LEU A 38 -56.12 -11.03 -5.81
C LEU A 38 -57.38 -11.76 -5.35
N GLY A 39 -58.54 -11.16 -5.54
CA GLY A 39 -59.82 -11.81 -5.28
C GLY A 39 -60.23 -12.70 -6.45
N LEU A 40 -60.12 -14.02 -6.30
CA LEU A 40 -60.67 -14.96 -7.29
C LEU A 40 -62.14 -15.24 -6.96
N ASN A 41 -63.06 -14.72 -7.77
CA ASN A 41 -64.49 -15.02 -7.64
C ASN A 41 -64.89 -16.18 -8.56
N GLY A 42 -65.02 -17.38 -7.99
CA GLY A 42 -65.65 -18.51 -8.68
C GLY A 42 -67.15 -18.55 -8.39
N THR A 43 -67.99 -18.62 -9.42
CA THR A 43 -69.43 -18.91 -9.27
C THR A 43 -69.67 -20.41 -9.48
N GLY A 44 -69.48 -21.21 -8.44
CA GLY A 44 -69.95 -22.60 -8.42
C GLY A 44 -71.44 -22.68 -8.02
N GLU A 45 -72.08 -23.83 -8.27
CA GLU A 45 -73.50 -24.07 -7.92
C GLU A 45 -73.80 -23.90 -6.41
N ASP A 46 -72.77 -23.90 -5.55
CA ASP A 46 -72.89 -23.81 -4.08
C ASP A 46 -72.50 -22.44 -3.47
N GLY A 47 -72.33 -21.40 -4.29
CA GLY A 47 -72.04 -20.02 -3.84
C GLY A 47 -70.61 -19.53 -4.09
N SER A 48 -70.39 -18.21 -3.94
CA SER A 48 -69.10 -17.56 -4.19
C SER A 48 -68.05 -17.99 -3.17
N ARG A 49 -66.88 -18.42 -3.66
CA ARG A 49 -65.69 -18.62 -2.83
C ARG A 49 -64.70 -17.51 -3.13
N GLU A 50 -64.27 -16.80 -2.09
CA GLU A 50 -63.18 -15.82 -2.17
C GLU A 50 -61.88 -16.49 -1.72
N ALA A 51 -60.83 -16.35 -2.52
CA ALA A 51 -59.46 -16.64 -2.11
C ALA A 51 -58.71 -15.30 -2.03
N GLU A 52 -58.01 -15.08 -0.93
CA GLU A 52 -57.16 -13.91 -0.70
C GLU A 52 -55.69 -14.34 -0.82
N LEU A 53 -54.96 -13.77 -1.78
CA LEU A 53 -53.50 -13.86 -1.85
C LEU A 53 -52.94 -12.58 -1.23
N THR A 54 -51.97 -12.70 -0.32
CA THR A 54 -51.26 -11.55 0.25
C THR A 54 -49.78 -11.66 -0.11
N LEU A 55 -49.26 -10.65 -0.82
CA LEU A 55 -47.83 -10.48 -1.10
C LEU A 55 -47.35 -9.24 -0.34
N THR A 56 -46.31 -9.39 0.46
CA THR A 56 -45.66 -8.29 1.20
C THR A 56 -44.28 -8.03 0.60
N ARG A 57 -43.94 -6.76 0.42
CA ARG A 57 -42.58 -6.37 0.05
C ARG A 57 -41.67 -6.57 1.26
N ASP A 58 -40.50 -7.16 1.03
CA ASP A 58 -39.45 -7.21 2.04
C ASP A 58 -38.74 -5.84 2.12
N LEU A 59 -38.71 -5.28 3.32
CA LEU A 59 -38.10 -3.99 3.67
C LEU A 59 -36.98 -4.14 4.72
N THR A 60 -36.58 -5.37 5.02
CA THR A 60 -35.66 -5.64 6.12
C THR A 60 -34.22 -5.56 5.62
N SER A 61 -33.51 -4.50 6.00
CA SER A 61 -32.07 -4.42 5.72
C SER A 61 -31.30 -5.57 6.39
N PRO A 62 -30.25 -6.11 5.74
CA PRO A 62 -29.39 -7.09 6.36
C PRO A 62 -28.63 -6.48 7.55
N THR A 63 -28.38 -7.28 8.58
CA THR A 63 -27.39 -6.92 9.61
C THR A 63 -26.03 -7.47 9.21
N ILE A 64 -24.96 -6.69 9.37
CA ILE A 64 -23.60 -7.04 8.96
C ILE A 64 -22.71 -7.10 10.21
N GLU A 65 -22.06 -8.24 10.40
CA GLU A 65 -20.99 -8.42 11.38
C GLU A 65 -19.68 -8.66 10.64
N ILE A 66 -18.62 -7.95 11.06
CA ILE A 66 -17.28 -8.08 10.49
C ILE A 66 -16.29 -8.41 11.59
N VAL A 67 -15.44 -9.41 11.33
CA VAL A 67 -14.37 -9.81 12.23
C VAL A 67 -13.07 -9.88 11.43
N SER A 68 -12.01 -9.26 11.95
CA SER A 68 -10.67 -9.39 11.39
C SER A 68 -10.03 -10.72 11.79
N VAL A 69 -9.39 -11.38 10.83
CA VAL A 69 -8.71 -12.66 10.98
C VAL A 69 -7.35 -12.58 10.29
N GLY A 70 -6.26 -12.57 11.06
CA GLY A 70 -4.87 -12.59 10.56
C GLY A 70 -3.96 -11.51 11.16
N ASN A 71 -2.65 -11.58 10.88
CA ASN A 71 -1.67 -10.52 11.17
C ASN A 71 -0.49 -10.53 10.17
N ARG A 72 0.33 -9.46 10.25
CA ARG A 72 1.46 -9.03 9.40
C ARG A 72 1.11 -7.96 8.37
N THR A 73 0.76 -8.32 7.15
CA THR A 73 0.43 -7.37 6.05
C THR A 73 -0.75 -7.84 5.20
N ASP A 74 -1.19 -9.07 5.47
CA ASP A 74 -2.37 -9.69 4.90
C ASP A 74 -3.40 -9.86 6.01
N ILE A 75 -4.53 -9.19 5.87
CA ILE A 75 -5.62 -9.24 6.83
C ILE A 75 -6.80 -9.90 6.14
N GLY A 76 -7.26 -11.02 6.69
CA GLY A 76 -8.54 -11.60 6.33
C GLY A 76 -9.67 -10.86 7.04
N PHE A 77 -10.82 -10.74 6.40
CA PHE A 77 -12.06 -10.39 7.09
C PHE A 77 -13.10 -11.45 6.82
N ASP A 78 -13.68 -11.97 7.90
CA ASP A 78 -14.88 -12.78 7.83
C ASP A 78 -16.07 -11.84 8.03
N VAL A 79 -16.97 -11.85 7.05
CA VAL A 79 -18.20 -11.06 7.04
C VAL A 79 -19.36 -12.02 7.10
N THR A 80 -20.22 -11.82 8.10
CA THR A 80 -21.45 -12.60 8.27
C THR A 80 -22.65 -11.66 8.23
N THR A 81 -23.74 -12.15 7.62
CA THR A 81 -25.03 -11.45 7.61
C THR A 81 -26.11 -12.34 8.21
N ASN A 82 -27.20 -11.72 8.68
CA ASN A 82 -28.32 -12.43 9.29
C ASN A 82 -29.33 -13.01 8.26
N THR A 83 -29.11 -12.83 6.97
CA THR A 83 -30.01 -13.29 5.90
C THR A 83 -29.26 -14.07 4.81
N SER A 84 -29.91 -15.07 4.23
CA SER A 84 -29.42 -15.77 3.03
C SER A 84 -29.71 -15.02 1.73
N GLU A 85 -30.38 -13.86 1.79
CA GLU A 85 -30.87 -13.10 0.63
C GLU A 85 -29.90 -12.01 0.15
N ILE A 86 -28.64 -12.03 0.59
CA ILE A 86 -27.61 -11.10 0.12
C ILE A 86 -27.41 -11.21 -1.38
N ALA A 87 -27.56 -10.09 -2.09
CA ALA A 87 -27.32 -9.94 -3.52
C ALA A 87 -25.97 -9.29 -3.82
N ARG A 88 -25.46 -8.45 -2.91
CA ARG A 88 -24.19 -7.75 -3.07
C ARG A 88 -23.54 -7.51 -1.73
N THR A 89 -22.22 -7.61 -1.71
CA THR A 89 -21.40 -7.14 -0.59
C THR A 89 -20.09 -6.60 -1.11
N GLU A 90 -19.63 -5.51 -0.52
CA GLU A 90 -18.39 -4.84 -0.86
C GLU A 90 -17.68 -4.39 0.40
N LEU A 91 -16.42 -4.82 0.55
CA LEU A 91 -15.56 -4.40 1.64
C LEU A 91 -14.66 -3.25 1.18
N PHE A 92 -14.58 -2.21 1.99
CA PHE A 92 -13.72 -1.06 1.76
C PHE A 92 -12.66 -0.97 2.85
N VAL A 93 -11.41 -0.81 2.43
CA VAL A 93 -10.28 -0.49 3.32
C VAL A 93 -9.92 0.97 3.09
N ARG A 94 -9.89 1.74 4.17
CA ARG A 94 -9.66 3.18 4.16
C ARG A 94 -8.48 3.55 5.04
N SER A 95 -7.79 4.63 4.71
CA SER A 95 -6.91 5.30 5.67
C SER A 95 -7.75 5.91 6.80
N THR A 96 -7.11 6.23 7.93
CA THR A 96 -7.76 6.97 9.03
C THR A 96 -8.14 8.42 8.65
N GLU A 97 -7.72 8.89 7.47
CA GLU A 97 -8.12 10.17 6.90
C GLU A 97 -9.36 10.04 5.99
N GLY A 98 -9.87 8.81 5.83
CA GLY A 98 -11.08 8.49 5.06
C GLY A 98 -10.85 8.21 3.57
N GLU A 99 -9.59 8.19 3.10
CA GLU A 99 -9.27 7.83 1.72
C GLU A 99 -9.52 6.33 1.51
N ILE A 100 -10.27 5.96 0.47
CA ILE A 100 -10.43 4.56 0.08
C ILE A 100 -9.13 4.07 -0.56
N ILE A 101 -8.47 3.13 0.09
CA ILE A 101 -7.21 2.53 -0.35
C ILE A 101 -7.48 1.31 -1.22
N GLN A 102 -8.42 0.45 -0.81
CA GLN A 102 -8.79 -0.76 -1.55
C GLN A 102 -10.28 -1.08 -1.43
N THR A 103 -10.82 -1.74 -2.44
CA THR A 103 -12.22 -2.20 -2.50
C THR A 103 -12.29 -3.64 -2.97
N TYR A 104 -13.08 -4.45 -2.29
CA TYR A 104 -13.22 -5.87 -2.55
C TYR A 104 -14.70 -6.23 -2.74
N PRO A 105 -15.16 -6.47 -3.97
CA PRO A 105 -16.51 -6.99 -4.21
C PRO A 105 -16.56 -8.50 -3.92
N ALA A 106 -17.66 -8.96 -3.35
CA ALA A 106 -17.91 -10.38 -3.13
C ALA A 106 -19.12 -10.91 -3.90
N ARG A 107 -19.16 -12.23 -4.02
CA ARG A 107 -20.32 -12.94 -4.56
C ARG A 107 -21.47 -12.92 -3.53
N PRO A 108 -22.73 -13.01 -4.00
CA PRO A 108 -23.90 -13.21 -3.15
C PRO A 108 -23.69 -14.37 -2.17
N GLY A 109 -23.99 -14.14 -0.89
CA GLY A 109 -23.94 -15.18 0.14
C GLY A 109 -23.96 -14.63 1.56
N PRO A 110 -24.43 -15.43 2.54
CA PRO A 110 -24.57 -15.00 3.94
C PRO A 110 -23.23 -14.90 4.67
N TRP A 111 -22.20 -15.60 4.18
CA TRP A 111 -20.83 -15.62 4.73
C TRP A 111 -19.82 -15.40 3.62
N GLN A 112 -18.84 -14.53 3.87
CA GLN A 112 -17.83 -14.13 2.89
C GLN A 112 -16.49 -13.92 3.59
N GLN A 113 -15.41 -14.28 2.90
CA GLN A 113 -14.05 -14.08 3.36
C GLN A 113 -13.30 -13.17 2.37
N PHE A 114 -12.65 -12.14 2.90
CA PHE A 114 -11.89 -11.15 2.12
C PHE A 114 -10.41 -11.20 2.48
N PRO A 115 -9.53 -11.72 1.60
CA PRO A 115 -8.09 -11.63 1.79
C PRO A 115 -7.59 -10.25 1.34
N VAL A 116 -7.36 -9.35 2.29
CA VAL A 116 -6.76 -8.04 2.02
C VAL A 116 -5.25 -8.16 2.09
N GLN A 117 -4.55 -7.70 1.05
CA GLN A 117 -3.09 -7.79 0.95
C GLN A 117 -2.48 -6.44 0.56
N GLY A 118 -1.16 -6.33 0.68
CA GLY A 118 -0.41 -5.16 0.20
C GLY A 118 -0.66 -3.88 1.02
N LEU A 119 -0.98 -4.04 2.30
CA LEU A 119 -1.07 -2.92 3.23
C LEU A 119 0.32 -2.61 3.80
N ASP A 120 0.56 -1.33 4.08
CA ASP A 120 1.80 -0.89 4.71
C ASP A 120 1.88 -1.45 6.13
N ALA A 121 3.08 -1.85 6.55
CA ALA A 121 3.33 -2.36 7.89
C ALA A 121 3.25 -1.25 8.94
N ASN A 122 2.84 -1.60 10.17
CA ASN A 122 2.63 -0.68 11.29
C ASN A 122 1.69 0.51 10.96
N THR A 123 0.70 0.27 10.11
CA THR A 123 -0.26 1.29 9.65
C THR A 123 -1.66 0.90 10.08
N THR A 124 -2.42 1.90 10.53
CA THR A 124 -3.80 1.73 10.96
C THR A 124 -4.76 2.06 9.82
N TYR A 125 -5.71 1.17 9.59
CA TYR A 125 -6.75 1.28 8.57
C TYR A 125 -8.14 1.19 9.21
N GLU A 126 -9.10 1.82 8.55
CA GLU A 126 -10.53 1.67 8.82
C GLU A 126 -11.14 0.74 7.78
N VAL A 127 -11.98 -0.20 8.22
CA VAL A 127 -12.65 -1.16 7.34
C VAL A 127 -14.15 -1.10 7.55
N VAL A 128 -14.89 -1.06 6.45
CA VAL A 128 -16.35 -1.01 6.43
C VAL A 128 -16.87 -1.87 5.29
N VAL A 129 -18.05 -2.44 5.48
CA VAL A 129 -18.71 -3.28 4.49
C VAL A 129 -20.07 -2.71 4.16
N ASP A 130 -20.36 -2.58 2.87
CA ASP A 130 -21.70 -2.31 2.37
C ASP A 130 -22.30 -3.61 1.82
N ALA A 131 -23.56 -3.89 2.15
CA ALA A 131 -24.30 -5.00 1.60
C ALA A 131 -25.69 -4.58 1.13
N ALA A 132 -26.21 -5.32 0.15
CA ALA A 132 -27.59 -5.22 -0.31
C ALA A 132 -28.19 -6.61 -0.50
N ASP A 133 -29.46 -6.78 -0.17
CA ASP A 133 -30.23 -8.00 -0.46
C ASP A 133 -30.86 -7.98 -1.87
N TRP A 134 -31.53 -9.07 -2.27
CA TRP A 134 -32.23 -9.19 -3.56
C TRP A 134 -33.48 -8.29 -3.65
N SER A 135 -34.02 -7.86 -2.51
CA SER A 135 -35.14 -6.91 -2.41
C SER A 135 -34.69 -5.46 -2.56
N GLY A 136 -33.37 -5.22 -2.56
CA GLY A 136 -32.74 -3.91 -2.69
C GLY A 136 -32.58 -3.14 -1.37
N ASN A 137 -32.77 -3.79 -0.23
CA ASN A 137 -32.50 -3.18 1.07
C ASN A 137 -31.00 -3.15 1.31
N ASN A 138 -30.48 -1.99 1.72
CA ASN A 138 -29.04 -1.76 1.88
C ASN A 138 -28.69 -1.67 3.37
N ALA A 139 -27.48 -2.06 3.70
CA ALA A 139 -26.89 -1.85 5.02
C ALA A 139 -25.39 -1.57 4.90
N THR A 140 -24.88 -0.85 5.88
CA THR A 140 -23.46 -0.58 6.07
C THR A 140 -23.07 -1.06 7.46
N SER A 141 -21.94 -1.75 7.58
CA SER A 141 -21.44 -2.24 8.87
C SER A 141 -20.99 -1.08 9.77
N GLU A 142 -20.76 -1.38 11.04
CA GLU A 142 -19.89 -0.52 11.85
C GLU A 142 -18.47 -0.47 11.25
N THR A 143 -17.77 0.63 11.50
CA THR A 143 -16.36 0.76 11.09
C THR A 143 -15.49 0.04 12.11
N ILE A 144 -14.65 -0.87 11.63
CA ILE A 144 -13.61 -1.49 12.46
C ILE A 144 -12.25 -0.87 12.15
N THR A 145 -11.42 -0.77 13.18
CA THR A 145 -10.05 -0.29 13.04
C THR A 145 -9.10 -1.48 13.18
N VAL A 146 -8.15 -1.59 12.26
CA VAL A 146 -7.12 -2.63 12.29
C VAL A 146 -5.75 -1.99 12.07
N THR A 147 -4.76 -2.43 12.85
CA THR A 147 -3.37 -2.02 12.67
C THR A 147 -2.57 -3.23 12.16
N THR A 148 -1.92 -3.07 11.01
CA THR A 148 -0.99 -4.09 10.50
C THR A 148 0.18 -4.25 11.46
N ALA A 149 0.81 -5.44 11.48
CA ALA A 149 1.96 -5.63 12.38
C ALA A 149 3.17 -4.86 11.84
N GLU A 150 4.18 -4.66 12.69
CA GLU A 150 5.47 -4.17 12.22
C GLU A 150 6.05 -5.10 11.15
N SER A 151 6.75 -4.52 10.18
CA SER A 151 7.46 -5.32 9.18
C SER A 151 8.53 -6.12 9.89
N THR A 152 8.59 -7.43 9.62
CA THR A 152 9.71 -8.27 10.06
C THR A 152 10.83 -8.29 9.04
N GLU A 153 10.74 -7.50 7.97
CA GLU A 153 11.86 -7.33 7.06
C GLU A 153 12.95 -6.55 7.79
N PRO A 154 14.17 -7.10 7.85
CA PRO A 154 15.27 -6.45 8.54
C PRO A 154 15.64 -5.14 7.82
N PRO A 155 15.89 -4.05 8.55
CA PRO A 155 16.33 -2.80 7.95
C PRO A 155 17.62 -3.02 7.12
N GLU A 156 17.66 -2.42 5.94
CA GLU A 156 18.89 -2.37 5.13
C GLU A 156 19.95 -1.52 5.83
N PRO A 157 21.24 -1.86 5.69
CA PRO A 157 22.33 -0.98 6.11
C PRO A 157 22.23 0.40 5.47
N LEU A 158 22.62 1.45 6.21
CA LEU A 158 22.76 2.79 5.62
C LEU A 158 24.19 2.97 5.13
N VAL A 159 24.38 3.42 3.90
CA VAL A 159 25.71 3.77 3.36
C VAL A 159 25.74 5.26 3.05
N GLU A 160 26.67 6.00 3.68
CA GLU A 160 26.72 7.46 3.65
C GLU A 160 28.14 8.02 3.71
N ALA A 161 28.26 9.34 3.95
CA ALA A 161 29.53 10.08 4.05
C ALA A 161 30.52 9.79 2.91
N VAL A 162 30.01 9.81 1.67
CA VAL A 162 30.80 9.38 0.51
C VAL A 162 31.85 10.41 0.09
N THR A 163 33.05 9.91 -0.21
CA THR A 163 34.17 10.67 -0.76
C THR A 163 34.61 10.01 -2.07
N PRO A 164 34.93 10.77 -3.13
CA PRO A 164 34.72 12.21 -3.28
C PRO A 164 33.24 12.59 -3.14
N ALA A 165 32.97 13.81 -2.67
CA ALA A 165 31.61 14.29 -2.53
C ALA A 165 30.82 14.15 -3.85
N PRO A 166 29.51 13.87 -3.82
CA PRO A 166 28.72 13.71 -5.04
C PRO A 166 28.84 14.92 -5.97
N ASN A 167 29.17 14.66 -7.23
CA ASN A 167 29.50 15.62 -8.29
C ASN A 167 30.72 16.52 -8.01
N GLY A 168 31.49 16.24 -6.97
CA GLY A 168 32.71 16.97 -6.64
C GLY A 168 33.82 16.77 -7.66
N THR A 169 34.82 17.64 -7.59
CA THR A 169 36.03 17.57 -8.41
C THR A 169 37.22 17.24 -7.51
N VAL A 170 38.04 16.27 -7.92
CA VAL A 170 39.26 15.87 -7.20
C VAL A 170 40.46 15.76 -8.14
N PRO A 171 41.70 15.99 -7.67
CA PRO A 171 42.89 15.80 -8.49
C PRO A 171 43.05 14.32 -8.87
N ALA A 172 43.26 14.05 -10.15
CA ALA A 172 43.27 12.72 -10.73
C ALA A 172 44.37 11.78 -10.18
N ASN A 173 45.41 12.33 -9.55
CA ASN A 173 46.52 11.58 -8.94
C ASN A 173 46.34 11.30 -7.44
N SER A 174 45.20 11.70 -6.85
CA SER A 174 45.00 11.64 -5.39
C SER A 174 43.65 11.08 -4.96
N VAL A 175 42.90 10.47 -5.90
CA VAL A 175 41.56 9.95 -5.63
C VAL A 175 41.59 8.88 -4.54
N LEU A 176 40.74 9.07 -3.54
CA LEU A 176 40.43 8.12 -2.49
C LEU A 176 38.91 8.04 -2.43
N ILE A 177 38.39 6.83 -2.58
CA ILE A 177 36.97 6.52 -2.46
C ILE A 177 36.74 6.04 -1.04
N GLU A 178 35.86 6.71 -0.31
CA GLU A 178 35.48 6.32 1.06
C GLU A 178 33.96 6.40 1.20
N ALA A 179 33.40 5.52 2.00
CA ALA A 179 32.03 5.59 2.48
C ALA A 179 31.95 5.02 3.90
N SER A 180 31.04 5.56 4.72
CA SER A 180 30.68 4.94 6.00
C SER A 180 29.44 4.08 5.85
N TYR A 181 29.29 3.08 6.71
CA TYR A 181 28.05 2.31 6.82
C TYR A 181 27.57 2.17 8.28
N ASP A 182 26.25 2.09 8.44
CA ASP A 182 25.56 1.79 9.70
C ASP A 182 24.79 0.46 9.54
N GLU A 183 25.02 -0.47 10.47
CA GLU A 183 24.47 -1.84 10.44
C GLU A 183 22.95 -1.90 10.70
N ARG A 184 22.38 -0.86 11.34
CA ARG A 184 20.96 -0.77 11.70
C ARG A 184 20.39 -2.01 12.42
N GLY A 185 21.22 -2.61 13.28
CA GLY A 185 20.83 -3.72 14.15
C GLY A 185 21.10 -5.11 13.58
N TRP A 186 21.55 -5.23 12.33
CA TRP A 186 21.94 -6.50 11.73
C TRP A 186 23.38 -6.45 11.21
N PRO A 187 24.28 -7.35 11.64
CA PRO A 187 25.67 -7.32 11.24
C PRO A 187 25.87 -7.33 9.72
N ILE A 188 26.91 -6.63 9.24
CA ILE A 188 27.29 -6.66 7.82
C ILE A 188 27.99 -7.98 7.46
N VAL A 189 27.74 -8.47 6.25
CA VAL A 189 28.51 -9.58 5.65
C VAL A 189 29.69 -8.98 4.88
N GLU A 190 30.79 -8.69 5.58
CA GLU A 190 31.94 -7.95 5.02
C GLU A 190 32.60 -8.62 3.82
N GLU A 191 32.57 -9.95 3.74
CA GLU A 191 33.06 -10.70 2.56
C GLU A 191 32.22 -10.47 1.30
N ASP A 192 30.95 -10.10 1.46
CA ASP A 192 30.00 -9.93 0.37
C ASP A 192 29.77 -8.46 -0.04
N VAL A 193 30.43 -7.51 0.63
CA VAL A 193 30.46 -6.11 0.20
C VAL A 193 31.03 -6.02 -1.21
N ARG A 194 30.35 -5.22 -2.06
CA ARG A 194 30.75 -5.03 -3.46
C ARG A 194 30.96 -3.55 -3.74
N LEU A 195 32.11 -3.24 -4.32
CA LEU A 195 32.42 -1.91 -4.84
C LEU A 195 32.52 -1.98 -6.36
N PHE A 196 31.86 -1.04 -7.02
CA PHE A 196 31.96 -0.82 -8.46
C PHE A 196 32.57 0.56 -8.70
N PHE A 197 33.66 0.59 -9.44
CA PHE A 197 34.31 1.81 -9.88
C PHE A 197 34.19 1.91 -11.41
N ASP A 198 33.60 3.01 -11.85
CA ASP A 198 33.22 3.24 -13.24
C ASP A 198 32.44 2.11 -13.91
N LYS A 199 31.50 1.53 -13.15
CA LYS A 199 30.65 0.38 -13.52
C LYS A 199 31.38 -0.96 -13.62
N GLU A 200 32.69 -1.00 -13.37
CA GLU A 200 33.44 -2.23 -13.26
C GLU A 200 33.53 -2.66 -11.79
N ARG A 201 33.34 -3.95 -11.53
CA ARG A 201 33.47 -4.50 -10.18
C ARG A 201 34.94 -4.48 -9.77
N VAL A 202 35.24 -3.85 -8.65
CA VAL A 202 36.57 -3.87 -8.04
C VAL A 202 36.76 -5.20 -7.31
N ASP A 203 37.93 -5.81 -7.48
CA ASP A 203 38.28 -7.04 -6.77
C ASP A 203 38.25 -6.83 -5.26
N ARG A 204 37.75 -7.80 -4.50
CA ARG A 204 37.60 -7.69 -3.04
C ARG A 204 38.92 -7.44 -2.32
N SER A 205 40.04 -7.87 -2.91
CA SER A 205 41.39 -7.67 -2.39
C SER A 205 41.92 -6.23 -2.57
N ASN A 206 41.27 -5.41 -3.40
CA ASN A 206 41.73 -4.07 -3.75
C ASN A 206 41.06 -2.96 -2.93
N PHE A 207 40.12 -3.29 -2.04
CA PHE A 207 39.48 -2.32 -1.13
C PHE A 207 39.33 -2.91 0.27
N GLU A 208 39.28 -2.02 1.25
CA GLU A 208 39.17 -2.38 2.66
C GLU A 208 37.72 -2.18 3.12
N VAL A 209 37.27 -3.07 4.00
CA VAL A 209 35.99 -3.00 4.69
C VAL A 209 36.29 -3.30 6.14
N GLY A 210 35.86 -2.43 7.03
CA GLY A 210 36.06 -2.60 8.47
C GLY A 210 35.82 -1.28 9.21
N ASP A 211 35.60 -1.38 10.51
CA ASP A 211 35.41 -0.23 11.40
C ASP A 211 34.31 0.75 10.93
N GLY A 212 33.25 0.22 10.30
CA GLY A 212 32.14 1.03 9.78
C GLY A 212 32.47 1.81 8.51
N THR A 213 33.58 1.49 7.83
CA THR A 213 34.05 2.19 6.63
C THR A 213 34.43 1.26 5.50
N ILE A 214 34.35 1.78 4.28
CA ILE A 214 34.79 1.13 3.04
C ILE A 214 35.74 2.09 2.35
N THR A 215 36.98 1.67 2.08
CA THR A 215 38.00 2.51 1.47
C THR A 215 38.62 1.86 0.23
N TYR A 216 38.79 2.64 -0.83
CA TYR A 216 39.36 2.19 -2.09
C TYR A 216 40.22 3.29 -2.73
N ARG A 217 41.42 2.94 -3.18
CA ARG A 217 42.29 3.84 -3.94
C ARG A 217 42.48 3.27 -5.35
N PRO A 218 41.94 3.93 -6.40
CA PRO A 218 42.20 3.54 -7.78
C PRO A 218 43.70 3.48 -8.08
N GLU A 219 44.12 2.49 -8.86
CA GLU A 219 45.51 2.35 -9.27
C GLU A 219 45.89 3.43 -10.30
N GLY A 220 47.05 4.05 -10.08
CA GLY A 220 47.61 5.03 -11.00
C GLY A 220 46.87 6.38 -11.01
N THR A 221 47.19 7.19 -12.02
CA THR A 221 46.53 8.48 -12.25
C THR A 221 45.33 8.27 -13.14
N LEU A 222 44.17 8.79 -12.73
CA LEU A 222 42.94 8.73 -13.52
C LEU A 222 42.99 9.67 -14.73
N ASP A 223 42.21 9.35 -15.76
CA ASP A 223 41.98 10.27 -16.87
C ASP A 223 41.07 11.42 -16.42
N PRO A 224 41.26 12.65 -16.95
CA PRO A 224 40.38 13.78 -16.61
C PRO A 224 38.98 13.62 -17.19
N ARG A 225 38.05 13.03 -16.41
CA ARG A 225 36.65 12.81 -16.80
C ARG A 225 35.76 12.57 -15.58
N LYS A 226 34.48 12.33 -15.86
CA LYS A 226 33.50 11.87 -14.87
C LYS A 226 33.67 10.36 -14.60
N TYR A 227 33.62 10.00 -13.32
CA TYR A 227 33.63 8.62 -12.82
C TYR A 227 32.37 8.34 -12.02
N SER A 228 31.95 7.07 -12.01
CA SER A 228 30.82 6.59 -11.19
C SER A 228 31.31 5.62 -10.11
N VAL A 229 30.65 5.63 -8.97
CA VAL A 229 30.91 4.70 -7.87
C VAL A 229 29.58 4.12 -7.39
N SER A 230 29.55 2.82 -7.14
CA SER A 230 28.44 2.12 -6.48
C SER A 230 29.01 1.21 -5.40
N ILE A 231 28.45 1.26 -4.20
CA ILE A 231 28.80 0.37 -3.09
C ILE A 231 27.52 -0.35 -2.66
N GLU A 232 27.60 -1.67 -2.54
CA GLU A 232 26.54 -2.54 -2.04
C GLU A 232 27.03 -3.21 -0.75
N VAL A 233 26.26 -3.05 0.33
CA VAL A 233 26.59 -3.50 1.68
C VAL A 233 25.48 -4.43 2.18
N PRO A 234 25.63 -5.76 2.04
CA PRO A 234 24.66 -6.73 2.53
C PRO A 234 24.79 -6.96 4.03
N ASN A 235 23.66 -7.23 4.71
CA ASN A 235 23.64 -7.68 6.10
C ASN A 235 23.25 -9.15 6.24
N THR A 236 23.49 -9.72 7.42
CA THR A 236 23.20 -11.14 7.73
C THR A 236 21.72 -11.51 7.65
N ALA A 237 20.84 -10.51 7.58
CA ALA A 237 19.40 -10.67 7.56
C ALA A 237 18.83 -10.63 6.12
N GLY A 238 19.67 -10.36 5.12
CA GLY A 238 19.32 -10.36 3.71
C GLY A 238 19.05 -8.98 3.09
N GLY A 239 19.04 -7.91 3.89
CA GLY A 239 18.94 -6.53 3.40
C GLY A 239 20.25 -6.06 2.78
N THR A 240 20.20 -5.19 1.77
CA THR A 240 21.40 -4.64 1.10
C THR A 240 21.34 -3.13 1.00
N GLY A 241 22.21 -2.44 1.73
CA GLY A 241 22.37 -1.00 1.63
C GLY A 241 23.12 -0.62 0.37
N ILE A 242 22.71 0.45 -0.32
CA ILE A 242 23.32 0.87 -1.58
C ILE A 242 23.62 2.37 -1.57
N ALA A 243 24.86 2.74 -1.89
CA ALA A 243 25.24 4.11 -2.22
C ALA A 243 25.71 4.21 -3.68
N ARG A 244 25.25 5.26 -4.38
CA ARG A 244 25.65 5.56 -5.76
C ARG A 244 25.96 7.03 -5.91
N TRP A 245 27.11 7.35 -6.48
CA TRP A 245 27.46 8.73 -6.77
C TRP A 245 28.42 8.83 -7.95
N THR A 246 28.72 10.06 -8.34
CA THR A 246 29.70 10.35 -9.39
C THR A 246 30.59 11.50 -8.96
N PHE A 247 31.78 11.61 -9.52
CA PHE A 247 32.69 12.74 -9.32
C PHE A 247 33.48 13.01 -10.60
N HIS A 248 34.17 14.14 -10.68
CA HIS A 248 35.09 14.47 -11.77
C HIS A 248 36.54 14.38 -11.30
N ALA A 249 37.38 13.69 -12.05
CA ALA A 249 38.83 13.75 -11.90
C ALA A 249 39.37 14.85 -12.81
N GLU A 250 40.31 15.65 -12.33
CA GLU A 250 40.97 16.69 -13.12
C GLU A 250 42.49 16.55 -13.10
N SER A 251 43.13 16.91 -14.21
CA SER A 251 44.59 17.04 -14.26
C SER A 251 45.05 18.09 -13.26
N GLN A 252 46.02 17.73 -12.43
CA GLN A 252 46.70 18.73 -11.63
C GLN A 252 47.52 19.61 -12.57
N THR A 253 47.17 20.90 -12.68
CA THR A 253 48.09 21.85 -13.30
C THR A 253 49.31 21.91 -12.41
N ALA A 254 50.48 21.58 -12.96
CA ALA A 254 51.73 21.78 -12.25
C ALA A 254 51.79 23.26 -11.86
N ASN A 255 51.73 23.57 -10.56
CA ASN A 255 52.10 24.89 -10.08
C ASN A 255 53.52 25.14 -10.56
N ALA A 256 53.68 26.01 -11.56
CA ALA A 256 54.97 26.44 -12.03
C ALA A 256 55.73 26.97 -10.83
N SER A 257 56.78 26.25 -10.43
CA SER A 257 57.76 26.72 -9.47
C SER A 257 58.28 28.08 -9.97
N PRO A 258 58.26 29.16 -9.17
CA PRO A 258 58.96 30.37 -9.55
C PRO A 258 60.46 30.03 -9.58
N GLY A 259 60.99 29.82 -10.79
CA GLY A 259 62.40 29.50 -10.99
C GLY A 259 63.31 30.56 -10.37
N PRO A 260 64.51 30.19 -9.91
CA PRO A 260 65.36 31.10 -9.16
C PRO A 260 66.00 32.15 -10.09
N LEU A 261 65.89 33.41 -9.66
CA LEU A 261 66.75 34.57 -10.00
C LEU A 261 66.80 35.02 -11.46
N GLY A 262 65.87 35.92 -11.82
CA GLY A 262 66.13 37.01 -12.78
C GLY A 262 66.12 38.34 -12.02
N LEU A 263 67.30 38.94 -11.82
CA LEU A 263 67.46 40.27 -11.24
C LEU A 263 66.71 41.31 -12.09
N ALA A 264 65.70 41.96 -11.51
CA ALA A 264 65.17 43.23 -12.01
C ALA A 264 65.15 44.23 -10.85
N SER A 265 66.04 45.21 -10.95
CA SER A 265 66.27 46.29 -10.00
C SER A 265 64.97 47.01 -9.62
N ILE A 266 64.60 46.98 -8.35
CA ILE A 266 63.60 47.89 -7.77
C ILE A 266 64.36 49.10 -7.21
N ALA A 267 64.11 50.25 -7.81
CA ALA A 267 64.61 51.54 -7.32
C ALA A 267 63.96 51.86 -5.97
N LEU A 268 64.81 52.17 -4.99
CA LEU A 268 64.43 52.78 -3.71
C LEU A 268 63.90 54.19 -3.96
N ALA A 269 62.66 54.45 -3.56
CA ALA A 269 62.19 55.78 -3.19
C ALA A 269 61.75 55.74 -1.73
N THR A 270 62.56 56.41 -0.92
CA THR A 270 62.40 56.69 0.52
C THR A 270 61.22 57.63 0.80
N GLY A 271 60.63 57.51 1.99
CA GLY A 271 59.66 58.49 2.53
C GLY A 271 58.64 57.83 3.45
N LEU A 272 59.03 57.39 4.66
CA LEU A 272 59.04 58.17 5.92
C LEU A 272 57.66 58.29 6.57
N TRP A 273 57.63 57.81 7.82
CA TRP A 273 56.57 57.81 8.84
C TRP A 273 55.82 59.14 9.02
N VAL A 274 54.60 59.09 9.56
CA VAL A 274 54.24 59.68 10.88
C VAL A 274 52.78 59.37 11.27
N ALA A 275 52.62 59.23 12.58
CA ALA A 275 51.54 58.70 13.38
C ALA A 275 50.38 59.68 13.69
N ILE A 276 49.21 59.07 13.98
CA ILE A 276 48.26 59.35 15.08
C ILE A 276 47.77 60.80 15.29
N ARG A 277 46.45 61.03 15.18
CA ARG A 277 45.64 61.47 16.35
C ARG A 277 44.12 61.32 16.19
N ARG A 278 43.56 60.93 17.34
CA ARG A 278 42.17 60.70 17.76
C ARG A 278 41.27 61.96 17.78
N ARG A 279 39.96 61.65 17.85
CA ARG A 279 38.81 62.40 18.44
C ARG A 279 38.28 63.53 17.56
N ARG A 280 36.96 63.72 17.44
CA ARG A 280 35.85 63.39 18.34
C ARG A 280 34.58 63.19 17.52
#